data_AF-A0A745K372-F1
#
_entry.id   AF-A0A745K372-F1
#
_cell.length_a   1.000
_cell.length_b   1.000
_cell.length_c   1.000
_cell.angle_alpha   90.00
_cell.angle_beta   90.00
_cell.angle_gamma   90.00
#
_symmetry.space_group_name_H-M   'P 1'
#
loop_
_entity.id
_entity.type
_entity.pdbx_description
1 polymer ?
#
loop_
_entity_poly.entity_id
_entity_poly.type
_entity_poly.pdbx_seq_one_letter_code
_entity_poly.pdbx_strand_id
1 'polypeptide(L)'
;MSTTTLTRREQRAKAQHFIDTLEGTAFPNSKRIYVTGSQHDIRVPMREIQLSPTLIGGSKDNPQFEENEAVPVYDTSGPYGDPEVAINVQQGLAKLRQPWIDARNDSEELDDRSSAYTRERLADDGLDDLRFTGLL
;
A
#
# COMPACT_ATOMS: atom_id res chain seq x y z
N MET A 1 -8.62 -33.91 10.22
CA MET A 1 -8.83 -32.82 11.21
C MET A 1 -10.10 -32.10 10.81
N SER A 2 -11.08 -31.99 11.71
CA SER A 2 -12.37 -31.36 11.42
C SER A 2 -12.22 -29.84 11.44
N THR A 3 -12.46 -29.15 10.31
CA THR A 3 -12.48 -27.68 10.28
C THR A 3 -13.81 -27.20 10.85
N THR A 4 -13.77 -26.62 12.06
CA THR A 4 -14.95 -26.02 12.69
C THR A 4 -15.44 -24.84 11.85
N THR A 5 -16.66 -24.93 11.33
CA THR A 5 -17.29 -23.85 10.54
C THR A 5 -17.69 -22.69 11.46
N LEU A 6 -17.21 -21.49 11.15
CA LEU A 6 -17.52 -20.27 11.89
C LEU A 6 -18.97 -19.82 11.65
N THR A 7 -19.58 -19.19 12.64
CA THR A 7 -20.86 -18.51 12.49
C THR A 7 -20.71 -17.24 11.64
N ARG A 8 -21.81 -16.76 11.02
CA ARG A 8 -21.81 -15.50 10.23
C ARG A 8 -21.32 -14.29 11.05
N ARG A 9 -21.65 -14.24 12.34
CA ARG A 9 -21.21 -13.14 13.22
C ARG A 9 -19.70 -13.17 13.43
N GLU A 10 -19.14 -14.35 13.67
CA GLU A 10 -17.69 -14.53 13.84
C GLU A 10 -16.94 -14.26 12.53
N GLN A 11 -17.50 -14.67 11.38
CA GLN A 11 -16.94 -14.34 10.08
C GLN A 11 -16.87 -12.82 9.86
N ARG A 12 -17.96 -12.10 10.16
CA ARG A 12 -17.98 -10.63 10.07
C ARG A 12 -17.00 -9.96 11.01
N ALA A 13 -16.94 -10.39 12.27
CA ALA A 13 -15.99 -9.83 13.24
C ALA A 13 -14.54 -10.07 12.81
N LYS A 14 -14.21 -11.26 12.28
CA LYS A 14 -12.87 -11.55 11.74
C LYS A 14 -12.55 -10.72 10.51
N ALA A 15 -13.52 -10.54 9.61
CA ALA A 15 -13.34 -9.70 8.43
C ALA A 15 -13.10 -8.23 8.80
N GLN A 16 -13.89 -7.69 9.74
CA GLN A 16 -13.72 -6.33 10.23
C GLN A 16 -12.34 -6.15 10.87
N HIS A 17 -11.97 -7.06 11.78
CA HIS A 17 -10.66 -7.03 12.41
C HIS A 17 -9.51 -7.08 11.40
N PHE A 18 -9.61 -7.95 10.38
CA PHE A 18 -8.62 -8.02 9.31
C PHE A 18 -8.48 -6.71 8.53
N ILE A 19 -9.60 -6.03 8.25
CA ILE A 19 -9.58 -4.72 7.58
C ILE A 19 -8.94 -3.66 8.49
N ASP A 20 -9.27 -3.67 9.78
CA ASP A 20 -8.77 -2.70 10.76
C ASP A 20 -7.29 -2.88 11.07
N THR A 21 -6.76 -4.11 10.96
CA THR A 21 -5.35 -4.44 11.21
C THR A 21 -4.58 -4.76 9.94
N LEU A 22 -5.05 -4.28 8.79
CA LEU A 22 -4.41 -4.55 7.51
C LEU A 22 -3.10 -3.76 7.42
N GLU A 23 -2.00 -4.39 7.80
CA GLU A 23 -0.65 -3.89 7.62
C GLU A 23 0.03 -4.63 6.47
N GLY A 24 0.77 -3.92 5.60
CA GLY A 24 1.52 -4.61 4.57
C GLY A 24 2.69 -5.39 5.13
N THR A 25 3.01 -6.48 4.46
CA THR A 25 4.14 -7.33 4.81
C THR A 25 5.45 -6.57 4.68
N ALA A 26 6.12 -6.32 5.80
CA ALA A 26 7.50 -5.85 5.80
C ALA A 26 8.41 -6.96 5.24
N PHE A 27 9.19 -6.63 4.21
CA PHE A 27 10.21 -7.54 3.70
C PHE A 27 11.39 -7.56 4.69
N PRO A 28 11.77 -8.71 5.26
CA PRO A 28 12.90 -8.79 6.19
C PRO A 28 14.16 -8.19 5.58
N ASN A 29 14.94 -7.48 6.39
CA ASN A 29 16.18 -6.79 5.98
C ASN A 29 16.03 -5.91 4.73
N SER A 30 14.82 -5.42 4.44
CA SER A 30 14.59 -4.43 3.41
C SER A 30 14.10 -3.13 4.01
N LYS A 31 14.51 -2.01 3.44
CA LYS A 31 14.00 -0.69 3.78
C LYS A 31 13.33 -0.10 2.56
N ARG A 32 12.15 0.49 2.72
CA ARG A 32 11.52 1.24 1.65
C ARG A 32 12.30 2.53 1.41
N ILE A 33 12.46 2.88 0.14
CA ILE A 33 13.03 4.14 -0.28
C ILE A 33 12.16 4.74 -1.39
N TYR A 34 12.34 6.02 -1.66
CA TYR A 34 11.68 6.70 -2.76
C TYR A 34 12.71 7.43 -3.61
N VAL A 35 12.72 7.13 -4.90
CA VAL A 35 13.51 7.88 -5.88
C VAL A 35 12.63 9.04 -6.36
N THR A 36 13.13 10.27 -6.21
CA THR A 36 12.42 11.46 -6.73
C THR A 36 12.58 11.50 -8.25
N GLY A 37 11.48 11.68 -8.96
CA GLY A 37 11.45 11.79 -10.41
C GLY A 37 11.82 13.18 -10.91
N SER A 38 11.34 13.52 -12.11
CA SER A 38 11.55 14.85 -12.71
C SER A 38 10.88 16.00 -11.96
N GLN A 39 9.94 15.69 -11.06
CA GLN A 39 9.23 16.63 -10.20
C GLN A 39 9.24 16.10 -8.76
N HIS A 40 9.20 16.99 -7.78
CA HIS A 40 9.36 16.64 -6.35
C HIS A 40 8.24 15.73 -5.83
N ASP A 41 7.04 15.87 -6.39
CA ASP A 41 5.86 15.07 -6.07
C ASP A 41 5.84 13.68 -6.74
N ILE A 42 6.71 13.45 -7.75
CA ILE A 42 6.93 12.12 -8.32
C ILE A 42 7.88 11.35 -7.41
N ARG A 43 7.33 10.46 -6.59
CA ARG A 43 8.08 9.60 -5.66
C ARG A 43 7.95 8.14 -6.11
N VAL A 44 8.97 7.61 -6.77
CA VAL A 44 8.98 6.24 -7.29
C VAL A 44 9.37 5.28 -6.17
N PRO A 45 8.49 4.35 -5.78
CA PRO A 45 8.77 3.44 -4.68
C PRO A 45 9.74 2.34 -5.09
N MET A 46 10.75 2.14 -4.25
CA MET A 46 11.68 1.02 -4.32
C MET A 46 11.88 0.48 -2.91
N ARG A 47 12.54 -0.67 -2.79
CA ARG A 47 13.09 -1.13 -1.51
C ARG A 47 14.55 -1.50 -1.68
N GLU A 48 15.35 -1.20 -0.67
CA GLU A 48 16.75 -1.57 -0.60
C GLU A 48 16.90 -2.81 0.27
N ILE A 49 17.50 -3.85 -0.28
CA ILE A 49 17.86 -5.06 0.46
C ILE A 49 19.21 -4.82 1.13
N GLN A 50 19.23 -4.86 2.46
CA GLN A 50 20.45 -4.74 3.24
C GLN A 50 21.24 -6.05 3.15
N LEU A 51 22.49 -5.96 2.69
CA LEU A 51 23.41 -7.08 2.62
C LEU A 51 24.26 -7.13 3.89
N SER A 52 24.63 -8.34 4.33
CA SER A 52 25.61 -8.49 5.41
C SER A 52 27.00 -8.06 4.95
N PRO A 53 27.87 -7.51 5.81
CA PRO A 53 29.25 -7.18 5.44
C PRO A 53 30.04 -8.39 4.93
N THR A 54 30.93 -8.19 3.96
CA THR A 54 31.82 -9.22 3.42
C THR A 54 33.05 -9.35 4.32
N LEU A 55 33.40 -10.58 4.74
CA LEU A 55 34.68 -10.83 5.40
C LEU A 55 35.81 -10.71 4.37
N ILE A 56 36.64 -9.69 4.49
CA ILE A 56 37.75 -9.41 3.55
C ILE A 56 39.11 -9.85 4.07
N GLY A 57 39.23 -10.18 5.36
CA GLY A 57 40.48 -10.64 5.95
C GLY A 57 40.51 -10.56 7.47
N GLY A 58 41.71 -10.39 8.02
CA GLY A 58 41.93 -10.34 9.47
C GLY A 58 42.27 -11.71 10.08
N SER A 59 42.45 -11.72 11.40
CA SER A 59 42.66 -12.95 12.16
C SER A 59 41.32 -13.45 12.73
N LYS A 60 41.33 -14.65 13.31
CA LYS A 60 40.15 -15.18 14.02
C LYS A 60 39.68 -14.26 15.16
N ASP A 61 40.61 -13.61 15.84
CA ASP A 61 40.34 -12.72 16.97
C ASP A 61 40.05 -11.28 16.54
N ASN A 62 40.43 -10.91 15.32
CA ASN A 62 40.20 -9.59 14.75
C ASN A 62 39.86 -9.68 13.25
N PRO A 63 38.65 -10.15 12.89
CA PRO A 63 38.19 -10.20 11.52
C PRO A 63 37.97 -8.80 10.95
N GLN A 64 38.26 -8.62 9.67
CA GLN A 64 38.04 -7.38 8.94
C GLN A 64 36.88 -7.56 7.96
N PHE A 65 35.91 -6.66 8.03
CA PHE A 65 34.73 -6.67 7.19
C PHE A 65 34.66 -5.42 6.32
N GLU A 66 34.08 -5.57 5.13
CA GLU A 66 33.71 -4.49 4.23
C GLU A 66 32.18 -4.43 4.13
N GLU A 67 31.61 -3.25 4.33
CA GLU A 67 30.18 -3.03 4.18
C GLU A 67 29.78 -3.17 2.71
N ASN A 68 28.70 -3.90 2.44
CA ASN A 68 28.14 -4.03 1.10
C ASN A 68 27.09 -2.94 0.87
N GLU A 69 27.10 -2.34 -0.31
CA GLU A 69 26.01 -1.45 -0.74
C GLU A 69 24.68 -2.21 -0.79
N ALA A 70 23.60 -1.54 -0.40
CA ALA A 70 22.28 -2.13 -0.46
C ALA A 70 21.83 -2.32 -1.92
N VAL A 71 21.01 -3.34 -2.17
CA VAL A 71 20.50 -3.61 -3.52
C VAL A 71 19.10 -3.00 -3.67
N PRO A 72 18.93 -1.90 -4.43
CA PRO A 72 17.61 -1.35 -4.71
C PRO A 72 16.86 -2.25 -5.70
N VAL A 73 15.62 -2.58 -5.35
CA VAL A 73 14.71 -3.34 -6.20
C VAL A 73 13.35 -2.66 -6.29
N TYR A 74 12.65 -2.89 -7.40
CA TYR A 74 11.31 -2.36 -7.62
C TYR A 74 10.33 -2.88 -6.57
N ASP A 75 9.48 -1.99 -6.05
CA ASP A 75 8.54 -2.33 -4.98
C ASP A 75 7.09 -1.99 -5.35
N THR A 76 6.31 -3.03 -5.67
CA THR A 76 4.90 -2.94 -6.04
C THR A 76 3.93 -2.97 -4.86
N SER A 77 4.42 -3.02 -3.61
CA SER A 77 3.57 -3.05 -2.42
C SER A 77 2.71 -1.78 -2.25
N GLY A 78 3.09 -0.68 -2.90
CA GLY A 78 2.38 0.60 -2.79
C GLY A 78 2.35 1.11 -1.34
N PRO A 79 1.33 1.92 -0.98
CA PRO A 79 1.16 2.43 0.38
C PRO A 79 1.01 1.34 1.43
N TYR A 80 0.54 0.15 1.07
CA TYR A 80 0.41 -0.96 2.02
C TYR A 80 1.77 -1.40 2.58
N GLY A 81 2.82 -1.37 1.77
CA GLY A 81 4.19 -1.69 2.22
C GLY A 81 4.95 -0.50 2.82
N ASP A 82 4.29 0.64 3.03
CA ASP A 82 4.92 1.82 3.62
C ASP A 82 4.48 1.96 5.08
N PRO A 83 5.39 1.74 6.06
CA PRO A 83 5.05 1.84 7.48
C PRO A 83 4.71 3.29 7.91
N GLU A 84 5.03 4.29 7.10
CA GLU A 84 4.68 5.69 7.36
C GLU A 84 3.27 6.04 6.87
N VAL A 85 2.60 5.17 6.12
CA VAL A 85 1.26 5.42 5.58
C VAL A 85 0.20 4.66 6.39
N ALA A 86 -0.68 5.41 7.05
CA ALA A 86 -1.87 4.86 7.67
C ALA A 86 -2.87 4.41 6.60
N ILE A 87 -3.18 3.11 6.58
CA ILE A 87 -4.14 2.54 5.64
C ILE A 87 -5.55 2.61 6.22
N ASN A 88 -6.46 3.23 5.46
CA ASN A 88 -7.89 3.16 5.72
C ASN A 88 -8.60 2.71 4.44
N VAL A 89 -9.03 1.46 4.42
CA VAL A 89 -9.70 0.85 3.26
C VAL A 89 -10.99 1.59 2.89
N GLN A 90 -11.71 2.18 3.86
CA GLN A 90 -12.95 2.93 3.60
C GLN A 90 -12.70 4.28 2.90
N GLN A 91 -11.54 4.89 3.16
CA GLN A 91 -11.13 6.15 2.51
C GLN A 91 -10.46 5.90 1.14
N GLY A 92 -9.86 4.72 0.95
CA GLY A 92 -9.05 4.41 -0.21
C GLY A 92 -7.64 5.02 -0.11
N LEU A 93 -6.85 4.83 -1.16
CA LEU A 93 -5.49 5.38 -1.25
C LEU A 93 -5.51 6.85 -1.70
N ALA A 94 -4.48 7.59 -1.29
CA ALA A 94 -4.27 8.95 -1.76
C ALA A 94 -4.22 8.99 -3.31
N LYS A 95 -4.96 9.93 -3.90
CA LYS A 95 -4.98 10.17 -5.36
C LYS A 95 -3.74 10.95 -5.82
N LEU A 96 -2.56 10.35 -5.65
CA LEU A 96 -1.25 10.97 -5.91
C LEU A 96 -1.13 11.61 -7.31
N ARG A 97 -1.85 11.06 -8.29
CA ARG A 97 -1.81 11.49 -9.70
C ARG A 97 -2.87 12.53 -10.07
N GLN A 98 -3.81 12.86 -9.17
CA GLN A 98 -4.89 13.79 -9.48
C GLN A 98 -4.37 15.15 -9.97
N PRO A 99 -3.38 15.80 -9.29
CA PRO A 99 -2.85 17.07 -9.77
C PRO A 99 -2.24 16.99 -11.17
N TRP A 100 -1.63 15.85 -11.53
CA TRP A 100 -1.04 15.63 -12.86
C TRP A 100 -2.10 15.45 -13.94
N ILE A 101 -3.24 14.88 -13.59
CA ILE A 101 -4.39 14.73 -14.49
C ILE A 101 -5.00 16.11 -14.73
N ASP A 102 -5.31 16.83 -13.67
CA ASP A 102 -5.90 18.17 -13.74
C ASP A 102 -5.01 19.13 -14.54
N ALA A 103 -3.69 19.10 -14.30
CA ALA A 103 -2.74 19.98 -14.97
C ALA A 103 -2.65 19.79 -16.49
N ARG A 104 -3.00 18.61 -17.03
CA ARG A 104 -3.00 18.38 -18.49
C ARG A 104 -4.19 19.03 -19.19
N ASN A 105 -5.25 19.38 -18.45
CA ASN A 105 -6.50 19.93 -19.00
C ASN A 105 -7.03 19.10 -20.20
N ASP A 106 -6.85 17.78 -20.15
CA ASP A 106 -7.21 16.83 -21.20
C ASP A 106 -8.36 15.89 -20.80
N SER A 107 -8.99 16.18 -19.67
CA SER A 107 -10.13 15.43 -19.12
C SER A 107 -11.20 16.39 -18.58
N GLU A 108 -12.44 15.94 -18.60
CA GLU A 108 -13.59 16.64 -18.00
C GLU A 108 -14.09 15.85 -16.79
N GLU A 109 -14.34 16.55 -15.68
CA GLU A 109 -15.02 15.98 -14.53
C GLU A 109 -16.52 15.91 -14.82
N LEU A 110 -17.14 14.77 -14.54
CA LEU A 110 -18.57 14.60 -14.68
C LEU A 110 -19.26 15.11 -13.41
N ASP A 111 -20.31 15.93 -13.59
CA ASP A 111 -21.13 16.43 -12.48
C ASP A 111 -21.81 15.31 -11.68
N ASP A 112 -22.05 14.16 -12.32
CA ASP A 112 -22.66 12.99 -11.68
C ASP A 112 -22.22 11.67 -12.36
N ARG A 113 -22.46 10.57 -11.66
CA ARG A 113 -22.20 9.22 -12.14
C ARG A 113 -23.15 8.85 -13.29
N SER A 114 -22.58 8.59 -14.46
CA SER A 114 -23.35 8.31 -15.68
C SER A 114 -23.91 6.87 -15.76
N SER A 115 -23.30 5.91 -15.06
CA SER A 115 -23.69 4.50 -15.10
C SER A 115 -25.06 4.25 -14.45
N ALA A 116 -25.98 3.63 -15.20
CA ALA A 116 -27.30 3.22 -14.68
C ALA A 116 -27.16 2.28 -13.47
N TYR A 117 -26.25 1.31 -13.54
CA TYR A 117 -25.97 0.38 -12.44
C TYR A 117 -25.49 1.12 -11.19
N THR A 118 -24.59 2.09 -11.33
CA THR A 118 -24.05 2.82 -10.18
C THR A 118 -25.11 3.69 -9.51
N ARG A 119 -25.96 4.36 -10.31
CA ARG A 119 -27.09 5.15 -9.79
C ARG A 119 -28.09 4.28 -9.03
N GLU A 120 -28.43 3.11 -9.55
CA GLU A 120 -29.32 2.16 -8.88
C GLU A 120 -28.77 1.69 -7.52
N ARG A 121 -27.47 1.43 -7.43
CA ARG A 121 -26.83 1.02 -6.16
C ARG A 121 -26.68 2.17 -5.16
N LEU A 122 -26.53 3.40 -5.64
CA LEU A 122 -26.51 4.60 -4.77
C LEU A 122 -27.89 4.93 -4.19
N ALA A 123 -28.96 4.59 -4.89
CA ALA A 123 -30.33 4.77 -4.39
C ALA A 123 -30.76 3.67 -3.40
N ASP A 124 -29.92 2.65 -3.17
CA ASP A 124 -30.20 1.54 -2.26
C ASP A 124 -29.55 1.80 -0.89
N ASP A 125 -30.35 2.30 0.05
CA ASP A 125 -29.95 2.59 1.44
C ASP A 125 -29.42 1.35 2.18
N GLY A 126 -29.80 0.13 1.74
CA GLY A 126 -29.30 -1.12 2.32
C GLY A 126 -27.81 -1.36 2.08
N LEU A 127 -27.17 -0.54 1.24
CA LEU A 127 -25.75 -0.62 0.91
C LEU A 127 -24.90 0.44 1.63
N ASP A 128 -25.49 1.33 2.43
CA ASP A 128 -24.79 2.45 3.08
C ASP A 128 -23.54 2.00 3.85
N ASP A 129 -23.67 0.94 4.65
CA ASP A 129 -22.57 0.37 5.46
C ASP A 129 -21.43 -0.23 4.62
N LEU A 130 -21.66 -0.46 3.33
CA LEU A 130 -20.67 -1.02 2.39
C LEU A 130 -20.03 0.05 1.50
N ARG A 131 -20.45 1.31 1.61
CA ARG A 131 -19.94 2.39 0.76
C ARG A 131 -18.59 2.90 1.25
N PHE A 132 -17.69 3.14 0.30
CA PHE A 132 -16.42 3.80 0.54
C PHE A 132 -16.65 5.31 0.66
N THR A 133 -16.43 5.85 1.85
CA THR A 133 -16.71 7.26 2.16
C THR A 133 -15.74 8.22 1.47
N GLY A 134 -14.54 7.78 1.12
CA GLY A 134 -13.55 8.61 0.38
C GLY A 134 -13.73 8.62 -1.14
N LEU A 135 -14.72 7.90 -1.67
CA LEU A 135 -14.97 7.73 -3.11
C LEU A 135 -16.37 8.20 -3.55
N LEU A 136 -17.18 8.69 -2.61
CA LEU A 136 -18.45 9.37 -2.86
C LEU A 136 -18.19 10.86 -3.00
#